data_AF-A0A5S4GMX5-F1
#
_entry.id   AF-A0A5S4GMX5-F1
#
_cell.length_a   1.000
_cell.length_b   1.000
_cell.length_c   1.000
_cell.angle_alpha   90.00
_cell.angle_beta   90.00
_cell.angle_gamma   90.00
#
_symmetry.space_group_name_H-M   'P 1'
#
loop_
_entity.id
_entity.type
_entity.pdbx_description
1 polymer ?
#
loop_
_entity_poly.entity_id
_entity_poly.type
_entity_poly.pdbx_seq_one_letter_code
_entity_poly.pdbx_strand_id
1 'polypeptide(L)'
;MMEPTEVLSIIAILSIVTVEFGGHALLRFVTTDAGRLGELRERFFRAGHAHAGVLLVLSLVYLLYLPRAGFSDGMEWLCGGALLAGVLAQSGGFFVHLGIGREGRGSYGTVLTRAGALLLAAALIALAAGLILAA
;
A
#
# COMPACT_ATOMS: atom_id res chain seq x y z
N MET A 1 19.62 16.42 -8.91
CA MET A 1 18.40 16.22 -8.10
C MET A 1 18.31 14.72 -7.84
N MET A 2 17.69 14.28 -6.74
CA MET A 2 17.52 12.83 -6.51
C MET A 2 16.58 12.23 -7.56
N GLU A 3 16.88 11.03 -8.04
CA GLU A 3 16.07 10.33 -9.04
C GLU A 3 14.70 9.92 -8.45
N PRO A 4 13.63 9.83 -9.25
CA PRO A 4 12.29 9.47 -8.77
C PRO A 4 12.30 8.17 -7.96
N THR A 5 12.97 7.15 -8.48
CA THR A 5 13.04 5.82 -7.87
C THR A 5 13.83 5.80 -6.56
N GLU A 6 14.83 6.67 -6.40
CA GLU A 6 15.59 6.82 -5.15
C GLU A 6 14.69 7.36 -4.04
N VAL A 7 14.01 8.48 -4.30
CA VAL A 7 13.13 9.12 -3.31
C VAL A 7 11.96 8.22 -2.93
N LEU A 8 11.30 7.62 -3.92
CA LEU A 8 10.15 6.76 -3.69
C LEU A 8 10.55 5.48 -2.93
N SER A 9 11.76 4.95 -3.17
CA SER A 9 12.27 3.79 -2.43
C SER A 9 12.56 4.14 -0.97
N ILE A 10 13.14 5.32 -0.71
CA ILE A 10 13.36 5.81 0.66
C ILE A 10 12.02 5.93 1.40
N ILE A 11 11.00 6.50 0.76
CA ILE A 11 9.65 6.60 1.34
C ILE A 11 9.08 5.21 1.64
N ALA A 12 9.22 4.25 0.72
CA ALA A 12 8.74 2.89 0.93
C ALA A 12 9.45 2.18 2.10
N ILE A 13 10.77 2.32 2.21
CA ILE A 13 11.57 1.75 3.31
C ILE A 13 11.14 2.35 4.65
N LEU A 14 11.02 3.68 4.73
CA LEU A 14 10.57 4.35 5.95
C LEU A 14 9.13 3.96 6.29
N SER A 15 8.28 3.74 5.28
CA SER A 15 6.90 3.26 5.49
C SER A 15 6.89 1.84 6.06
N ILE A 16 7.82 0.95 5.70
CA ILE A 16 7.91 -0.40 6.28
C ILE A 16 8.15 -0.32 7.79
N VAL A 17 9.00 0.60 8.25
CA VAL A 17 9.22 0.84 9.70
C VAL A 17 7.88 1.16 10.39
N THR A 18 7.01 1.95 9.77
CA THR A 18 5.67 2.23 10.33
C THR A 18 4.78 0.98 10.38
N VAL A 19 4.92 0.07 9.42
CA VAL A 19 4.20 -1.21 9.39
C VAL A 19 4.65 -2.11 10.54
N GLU A 20 5.93 -2.12 10.90
CA GLU A 20 6.45 -2.89 12.05
C GLU A 20 5.78 -2.48 13.36
N PHE A 21 5.54 -1.19 13.59
CA PHE A 21 4.75 -0.72 14.74
C PHE A 21 3.31 -1.27 14.71
N GLY A 22 2.70 -1.37 13.53
CA GLY A 22 1.42 -2.04 13.33
C GLY A 22 1.47 -3.53 13.70
N GLY A 23 2.57 -4.21 13.36
CA GLY A 23 2.82 -5.61 13.73
C GLY A 23 2.96 -5.79 15.25
N HIS A 24 3.67 -4.87 15.91
CA HIS A 24 3.76 -4.84 17.36
C HIS A 24 2.38 -4.64 18.02
N ALA A 25 1.57 -3.73 17.49
CA ALA A 25 0.20 -3.54 17.97
C ALA A 25 -0.65 -4.79 17.78
N LEU A 26 -0.52 -5.47 16.63
CA LEU A 26 -1.21 -6.74 16.39
C LEU A 26 -0.78 -7.82 17.38
N LEU A 27 0.53 -7.95 17.65
CA LEU A 27 1.05 -8.88 18.66
C LEU A 27 0.43 -8.60 20.03
N ARG A 28 0.29 -7.33 20.41
CA ARG A 28 -0.38 -6.96 21.66
C ARG A 28 -1.86 -7.34 21.67
N PHE A 29 -2.60 -7.11 20.58
CA PHE A 29 -4.01 -7.46 20.50
C PHE A 29 -4.27 -8.96 20.60
N VAL A 30 -3.33 -9.81 20.18
CA VAL A 30 -3.50 -11.27 20.30
C VAL A 30 -2.92 -11.86 21.59
N THR A 31 -2.03 -11.15 22.28
CA THR A 31 -1.38 -11.65 23.51
C THR A 31 -1.90 -10.99 24.78
N THR A 32 -1.71 -9.67 24.94
CA THR A 32 -1.98 -8.94 26.18
C THR A 32 -3.35 -8.29 26.21
N ASP A 33 -3.79 -7.74 25.09
CA ASP A 33 -5.02 -6.94 24.94
C ASP A 33 -6.10 -7.74 24.18
N ALA A 34 -6.17 -9.06 24.40
CA ALA A 34 -7.09 -9.97 23.71
C ALA A 34 -8.56 -9.54 23.87
N GLY A 35 -9.28 -9.45 22.74
CA GLY A 35 -10.68 -9.05 22.69
C GLY A 35 -10.94 -7.53 22.80
N ARG A 36 -9.91 -6.70 23.04
CA ARG A 36 -10.07 -5.24 23.23
C ARG A 36 -10.68 -4.51 22.03
N LEU A 37 -10.38 -4.95 20.81
CA LEU A 37 -10.88 -4.33 19.58
C LEU A 37 -12.24 -4.88 19.13
N GLY A 38 -12.60 -6.10 19.55
CA GLY A 38 -13.68 -6.87 18.96
C GLY A 38 -13.33 -7.45 17.57
N GLU A 39 -14.00 -8.53 17.19
CA GLU A 39 -13.64 -9.35 16.03
C GLU A 39 -13.65 -8.60 14.69
N LEU A 40 -14.63 -7.72 14.47
CA LEU A 40 -14.70 -6.94 13.23
C LEU A 40 -13.47 -6.04 13.07
N ARG A 41 -13.15 -5.24 14.10
CA ARG A 41 -12.03 -4.30 14.03
C ARG A 41 -10.71 -5.03 13.92
N GLU A 42 -10.55 -6.14 14.64
CA GLU A 42 -9.34 -6.96 14.54
C GLU A 42 -9.15 -7.54 13.13
N ARG A 43 -10.22 -8.04 12.48
CA ARG A 43 -10.16 -8.51 11.09
C ARG A 43 -9.71 -7.41 10.13
N PHE A 44 -10.24 -6.20 10.26
CA PHE A 44 -9.83 -5.06 9.42
C PHE A 44 -8.41 -4.59 9.72
N PHE A 45 -7.98 -4.60 10.99
CA PHE A 45 -6.61 -4.26 11.38
C PHE A 45 -5.60 -5.22 10.74
N ARG A 46 -5.86 -6.54 10.87
CA ARG A 46 -5.04 -7.59 10.26
C ARG A 46 -4.97 -7.45 8.76
N ALA A 47 -6.10 -7.21 8.10
CA ALA A 47 -6.15 -7.03 6.65
C ALA A 47 -5.36 -5.80 6.18
N GLY A 48 -5.53 -4.66 6.87
CA GLY A 48 -4.80 -3.42 6.58
C GLY A 48 -3.29 -3.57 6.75
N HIS A 49 -2.86 -4.16 7.88
CA HIS A 49 -1.45 -4.40 8.18
C HIS A 49 -0.80 -5.36 7.17
N ALA A 50 -1.46 -6.48 6.86
CA ALA A 50 -0.95 -7.46 5.89
C ALA A 50 -0.79 -6.86 4.49
N HIS A 51 -1.80 -6.10 4.02
CA HIS A 51 -1.71 -5.42 2.73
C HIS A 51 -0.62 -4.35 2.71
N ALA A 52 -0.47 -3.54 3.77
CA ALA A 52 0.57 -2.52 3.83
C ALA A 52 1.97 -3.13 3.65
N GLY A 53 2.28 -4.21 4.38
CA GLY A 53 3.57 -4.87 4.29
C GLY A 53 3.87 -5.44 2.91
N VAL A 54 2.99 -6.31 2.38
CA VAL A 54 3.24 -6.97 1.09
C VAL A 54 3.29 -5.98 -0.08
N LEU A 55 2.47 -4.93 -0.06
CA LEU A 55 2.42 -3.95 -1.13
C LEU A 55 3.60 -2.97 -1.10
N LEU A 56 4.15 -2.66 0.08
CA LEU A 56 5.39 -1.90 0.17
C LEU A 56 6.58 -2.71 -0.37
N VAL A 57 6.64 -4.01 -0.07
CA VAL A 57 7.64 -4.90 -0.68
C VAL A 57 7.47 -4.97 -2.20
N LEU A 58 6.25 -5.11 -2.69
CA LEU A 58 5.95 -5.01 -4.12
C LEU A 58 6.41 -3.67 -4.70
N SER A 59 6.25 -2.56 -3.96
CA SER A 59 6.67 -1.23 -4.41
C SER A 59 8.18 -1.14 -4.56
N LEU A 60 8.95 -1.71 -3.63
CA LEU A 60 10.40 -1.78 -3.77
C LEU A 60 10.79 -2.56 -5.04
N VAL A 61 10.16 -3.71 -5.29
CA VAL A 61 10.40 -4.48 -6.52
C VAL A 61 10.02 -3.68 -7.75
N TYR A 62 8.85 -3.03 -7.75
CA TYR A 62 8.37 -2.19 -8.84
C TYR A 62 9.40 -1.09 -9.19
N LEU A 63 9.93 -0.41 -8.19
CA LEU A 63 10.90 0.69 -8.38
C LEU A 63 12.26 0.19 -8.91
N LEU A 64 12.61 -1.08 -8.73
CA LEU A 64 13.78 -1.69 -9.38
C LEU A 64 13.59 -1.92 -10.89
N TYR A 65 12.33 -2.13 -11.33
CA TYR A 65 12.00 -2.36 -12.73
C TYR A 65 11.59 -1.08 -13.46
N LEU A 66 11.11 -0.05 -12.75
CA LEU A 66 10.61 1.18 -13.34
C LEU A 66 11.61 1.86 -14.30
N PRO A 67 12.92 1.98 -13.97
CA PRO A 67 13.90 2.57 -14.89
C PRO A 67 14.11 1.77 -16.19
N ARG A 68 13.68 0.51 -16.22
CA ARG A 68 13.80 -0.36 -17.39
C ARG A 68 12.63 -0.20 -18.36
N ALA A 69 11.60 0.56 -17.99
CA ALA A 69 10.40 0.77 -18.80
C ALA A 69 10.57 1.84 -19.89
N GLY A 70 11.73 2.48 -19.98
CA GLY A 70 12.00 3.54 -20.97
C GLY A 70 11.15 4.79 -20.77
N PHE A 71 10.63 5.00 -19.56
CA PHE A 71 9.82 6.17 -19.21
C PHE A 71 10.68 7.42 -19.03
N SER A 72 10.09 8.59 -19.25
CA SER A 72 10.70 9.84 -18.83
C SER A 72 10.59 10.00 -17.31
N ASP A 73 11.47 10.80 -16.70
CA ASP A 73 11.49 11.04 -15.25
C ASP A 73 10.11 11.45 -14.70
N GLY A 74 9.36 12.26 -15.46
CA GLY A 74 8.01 12.69 -15.09
C GLY A 74 6.99 11.53 -15.06
N MET A 75 7.13 10.59 -16.00
CA MET A 75 6.28 9.39 -16.03
C MET A 75 6.68 8.41 -14.92
N GLU A 76 7.98 8.30 -14.59
CA GLU A 76 8.41 7.52 -13.43
C GLU A 76 7.84 8.06 -12.12
N TRP A 77 7.87 9.39 -11.92
CA TRP A 77 7.22 10.05 -10.78
C TRP A 77 5.73 9.76 -10.74
N LEU A 78 5.04 9.86 -11.88
CA LEU A 78 3.61 9.61 -11.96
C LEU A 78 3.27 8.16 -11.61
N CYS A 79 3.95 7.20 -12.25
CA CYS A 79 3.65 5.78 -12.07
C CYS A 79 4.08 5.27 -10.68
N GLY A 80 5.28 5.63 -10.22
CA GLY A 80 5.76 5.26 -8.89
C GLY A 80 4.99 5.95 -7.77
N GLY A 81 4.63 7.23 -7.95
CA GLY A 81 3.76 7.98 -7.04
C GLY A 81 2.35 7.39 -6.98
N ALA A 82 1.76 7.05 -8.14
CA ALA A 82 0.46 6.38 -8.21
C ALA A 82 0.49 5.02 -7.49
N LEU A 83 1.56 4.24 -7.66
CA LEU A 83 1.73 2.97 -6.95
C LEU A 83 1.73 3.18 -5.44
N LEU A 84 2.57 4.06 -4.90
CA LEU A 84 2.65 4.32 -3.46
C LEU A 84 1.35 4.90 -2.91
N ALA A 85 0.72 5.83 -3.64
CA ALA A 85 -0.60 6.34 -3.28
C ALA A 85 -1.65 5.21 -3.23
N GLY A 86 -1.58 4.26 -4.17
CA GLY A 86 -2.41 3.07 -4.21
C GLY A 86 -2.17 2.15 -3.01
N VAL A 87 -0.91 1.94 -2.61
CA VAL A 87 -0.55 1.19 -1.39
C VAL A 87 -1.17 1.81 -0.16
N LEU A 88 -0.99 3.12 0.02
CA LEU A 88 -1.49 3.86 1.16
C LEU A 88 -3.03 3.91 1.17
N ALA A 89 -3.66 4.11 0.02
CA ALA A 89 -5.12 4.10 -0.09
C ALA A 89 -5.70 2.70 0.18
N GLN A 90 -5.10 1.65 -0.38
CA GLN A 90 -5.61 0.29 -0.21
C GLN A 90 -5.55 -0.14 1.27
N SER A 91 -4.36 -0.04 1.86
CA SER A 91 -4.11 -0.42 3.26
C SER A 91 -4.77 0.55 4.24
N GLY A 92 -4.63 1.86 4.02
CA GLY A 92 -5.26 2.93 4.79
C GLY A 92 -6.78 2.84 4.81
N GLY A 93 -7.41 2.46 3.69
CA GLY A 93 -8.85 2.25 3.61
C GLY A 93 -9.38 1.19 4.59
N PHE A 94 -8.60 0.13 4.87
CA PHE A 94 -8.96 -0.84 5.91
C PHE A 94 -8.92 -0.21 7.30
N PHE A 95 -7.91 0.60 7.61
CA PHE A 95 -7.82 1.32 8.89
C PHE A 95 -8.89 2.40 9.05
N VAL A 96 -9.24 3.10 7.96
CA VAL A 96 -10.38 4.03 7.96
C VAL A 96 -11.67 3.25 8.26
N HIS A 97 -11.90 2.12 7.58
CA HIS A 97 -13.09 1.31 7.85
C HIS A 97 -13.10 0.75 9.28
N LEU A 98 -11.96 0.42 9.86
CA LEU A 98 -11.87 0.03 11.27
C LEU A 98 -12.39 1.13 12.21
N GLY A 99 -12.08 2.40 11.90
CA GLY A 99 -12.49 3.55 12.72
C GLY A 99 -13.96 3.95 12.56
N ILE A 100 -14.49 3.94 11.34
CA ILE A 100 -15.83 4.50 11.03
C ILE A 100 -16.84 3.48 10.47
N GLY A 101 -16.40 2.25 10.21
CA GLY A 101 -17.17 1.21 9.55
C GLY A 101 -18.13 0.45 10.47
N ARG A 102 -19.00 -0.35 9.85
CA ARG A 102 -19.97 -1.21 10.52
C ARG A 102 -20.05 -2.55 9.78
N GLU A 103 -20.35 -3.62 10.51
CA GLU A 103 -20.45 -4.95 9.94
C GLU A 103 -21.52 -5.01 8.83
N GLY A 104 -21.19 -5.70 7.74
CA GLY A 104 -22.09 -5.87 6.58
C GLY A 104 -22.38 -4.59 5.77
N ARG A 105 -21.74 -3.44 6.07
CA ARG A 105 -22.00 -2.18 5.37
C ARG A 105 -20.71 -1.59 4.79
N GLY A 106 -20.81 -0.99 3.60
CA GLY A 106 -19.73 -0.19 3.05
C GLY A 106 -19.49 1.09 3.87
N SER A 107 -18.27 1.63 3.79
CA SER A 107 -17.91 2.97 4.26
C SER A 107 -16.93 3.65 3.31
N TYR A 108 -16.58 4.92 3.56
CA TYR A 108 -15.50 5.60 2.84
C TYR A 108 -14.19 4.82 2.85
N GLY A 109 -13.90 4.08 3.94
CA GLY A 109 -12.73 3.20 4.01
C GLY A 109 -12.76 2.09 2.95
N THR A 110 -13.91 1.42 2.76
CA THR A 110 -14.03 0.37 1.72
C THR A 110 -13.95 0.94 0.31
N VAL A 111 -14.44 2.17 0.09
CA VAL A 111 -14.30 2.84 -1.21
C VAL A 111 -12.84 3.19 -1.46
N LEU A 112 -12.16 3.74 -0.45
CA LEU A 112 -10.73 4.07 -0.52
C LEU A 112 -9.88 2.82 -0.78
N THR A 113 -10.19 1.70 -0.12
CA THR A 113 -9.50 0.43 -0.35
C THR A 113 -9.60 0.00 -1.82
N ARG A 114 -10.80 0.06 -2.41
CA ARG A 114 -11.03 -0.31 -3.81
C ARG A 114 -10.37 0.66 -4.78
N ALA A 115 -10.45 1.97 -4.49
CA ALA A 115 -9.79 2.99 -5.31
C ALA A 115 -8.27 2.79 -5.31
N GLY A 116 -7.67 2.49 -4.14
CA GLY A 116 -6.26 2.14 -4.02
C GLY A 116 -5.90 0.90 -4.85
N ALA A 117 -6.74 -0.14 -4.81
CA ALA A 117 -6.56 -1.35 -5.62
C ALA A 117 -6.53 -1.06 -7.13
N LEU A 118 -7.46 -0.22 -7.60
CA LEU A 118 -7.51 0.19 -9.00
C LEU A 118 -6.28 1.01 -9.40
N LEU A 119 -5.80 1.88 -8.52
CA LEU A 119 -4.61 2.69 -8.77
C LEU A 119 -3.35 1.82 -8.83
N LEU A 120 -3.23 0.82 -7.94
CA LEU A 120 -2.17 -0.19 -8.00
C LEU A 120 -2.19 -0.95 -9.32
N ALA A 121 -3.37 -1.43 -9.73
CA ALA A 121 -3.53 -2.15 -10.99
C ALA A 121 -3.12 -1.27 -12.18
N ALA A 122 -3.52 -0.01 -12.21
CA ALA A 122 -3.13 0.93 -13.27
C ALA A 122 -1.61 1.13 -13.34
N ALA A 123 -0.94 1.33 -12.19
CA ALA A 123 0.52 1.47 -12.14
C ALA A 123 1.24 0.20 -12.62
N LEU A 124 0.79 -0.98 -12.17
CA LEU A 124 1.35 -2.27 -12.59
C LEU A 124 1.18 -2.52 -14.09
N ILE A 125 0.00 -2.21 -14.64
CA ILE A 125 -0.26 -2.33 -16.08
C ILE A 125 0.62 -1.35 -16.87
N ALA A 126 0.77 -0.12 -16.39
CA ALA A 126 1.65 0.86 -17.03
C ALA A 126 3.10 0.37 -17.06
N LEU A 127 3.64 -0.10 -15.93
CA LEU A 127 4.99 -0.69 -15.90
C LEU A 127 5.13 -1.86 -16.86
N ALA A 128 4.18 -2.80 -16.86
CA ALA A 128 4.22 -3.94 -17.76
C ALA A 128 4.22 -3.51 -19.23
N ALA A 129 3.37 -2.54 -19.60
CA ALA A 129 3.34 -2.00 -20.96
C ALA A 129 4.67 -1.33 -21.35
N GLY A 130 5.26 -0.53 -20.44
CA GLY A 130 6.57 0.09 -20.68
C GLY A 130 7.69 -0.93 -20.86
N LEU A 131 7.72 -1.97 -20.02
CA LEU A 131 8.69 -3.07 -20.15
C LEU A 131 8.52 -3.85 -21.47
N ILE A 132 7.28 -4.08 -21.92
CA ILE A 132 7.01 -4.73 -23.21
C ILE A 132 7.50 -3.87 -24.38
N LEU A 133 7.29 -2.56 -24.31
CA LEU A 133 7.69 -1.63 -25.37
C LEU A 133 9.20 -1.38 -25.42
N ALA A 134 9.91 -1.59 -24.30
CA ALA A 134 11.36 -1.44 -24.19
C ALA A 134 12.14 -2.74 -24.51
N ALA A 135 11.45 -3.87 -24.67
CA ALA A 135 12.04 -5.17 -24.99
C ALA A 135 12.32 -5.33 -26.49
#